data_AF-A0A524ALT9-F1
#
_entry.id   AF-A0A524ALT9-F1
#
_cell.length_a   1.000
_cell.length_b   1.000
_cell.length_c   1.000
_cell.angle_alpha   90.00
_cell.angle_beta   90.00
_cell.angle_gamma   90.00
#
_symmetry.space_group_name_H-M   'P 1'
#
loop_
_entity.id
_entity.type
_entity.pdbx_description
1 polymer ?
#
loop_
_entity_poly.entity_id
_entity_poly.type
_entity_poly.pdbx_seq_one_letter_code
_entity_poly.pdbx_strand_id
1 'polypeptide(L)'
;MMDKHLLMELKRKLSLYRYCLDEWAQYQAELGSLLKYQADAEELLRHLPAQGDEVVEFRNQLHRLNLEKMRMVDGYPMYVPKLREELDADLRSVEVYMDILHRLEYEEALHLWVSLEAAGHILTELERVDGQATHQAEWARYEALRRELARRLEELPEDTEVVRIRREGWSAPLPQKAVAEEGEPYTVEEANSEE
;
A
#
# COMPACT_ATOMS: atom_id res chain seq x y z
N MET A 1 -24.83 9.70 12.85
CA MET A 1 -23.66 10.57 12.62
C MET A 1 -22.61 9.74 11.93
N MET A 2 -22.11 10.18 10.77
CA MET A 2 -21.06 9.47 10.04
C MET A 2 -19.74 9.60 10.80
N ASP A 3 -18.95 8.52 10.86
CA ASP A 3 -17.70 8.51 11.60
C ASP A 3 -16.64 9.32 10.84
N LYS A 4 -16.38 10.53 11.33
CA LYS A 4 -15.43 11.47 10.74
C LYS A 4 -14.00 10.91 10.70
N HIS A 5 -13.64 10.04 11.64
CA HIS A 5 -12.31 9.43 11.67
C HIS A 5 -12.14 8.43 10.52
N LEU A 6 -13.12 7.54 10.33
CA LEU A 6 -13.12 6.57 9.23
C LEU A 6 -13.06 7.25 7.86
N LEU A 7 -13.75 8.38 7.66
CA LEU A 7 -13.71 9.13 6.40
C LEU A 7 -12.33 9.74 6.12
N MET A 8 -11.68 10.32 7.14
CA MET A 8 -10.34 10.86 6.99
C MET A 8 -9.33 9.76 6.66
N GLU A 9 -9.44 8.61 7.31
CA GLU A 9 -8.58 7.47 7.04
C GLU A 9 -8.80 6.92 5.62
N LEU A 10 -10.06 6.77 5.20
CA LEU A 10 -10.40 6.34 3.85
C LEU A 10 -9.82 7.29 2.78
N LYS A 11 -9.98 8.59 2.97
CA LYS A 11 -9.40 9.60 2.07
C LYS A 11 -7.90 9.42 1.95
N ARG A 12 -7.19 9.22 3.07
CA ARG A 12 -5.75 8.98 3.07
C ARG A 12 -5.38 7.69 2.32
N LYS A 13 -6.09 6.58 2.57
CA LYS A 13 -5.83 5.29 1.91
C LYS A 13 -6.06 5.37 0.40
N LEU A 14 -7.08 6.10 -0.05
CA LEU A 14 -7.30 6.37 -1.47
C LEU A 14 -6.20 7.22 -2.11
N SER A 15 -5.69 8.24 -1.40
CA SER A 15 -4.54 9.02 -1.87
C SER A 15 -3.28 8.17 -2.01
N LEU A 16 -3.02 7.28 -1.06
CA LEU A 16 -1.91 6.32 -1.10
C LEU A 16 -2.08 5.31 -2.25
N TYR A 17 -3.29 4.78 -2.44
CA TYR A 17 -3.56 3.86 -3.54
C TYR A 17 -3.30 4.52 -4.90
N ARG A 18 -3.72 5.78 -5.07
CA ARG A 18 -3.40 6.56 -6.27
C ARG A 18 -1.90 6.78 -6.43
N TYR A 19 -1.19 7.17 -5.37
CA TYR A 19 0.26 7.35 -5.42
C TYR A 19 0.97 6.09 -5.94
N CYS A 20 0.65 4.92 -5.40
CA CYS A 20 1.26 3.67 -5.85
C CYS A 20 0.87 3.31 -7.31
N LEU A 21 -0.32 3.69 -7.79
CA LEU A 21 -0.68 3.52 -9.21
C LEU A 21 0.19 4.39 -10.11
N ASP A 22 0.38 5.65 -9.72
CA ASP A 22 1.20 6.61 -10.47
C ASP A 22 2.68 6.14 -10.50
N GLU A 23 3.22 5.70 -9.36
CA GLU A 23 4.57 5.12 -9.27
C GLU A 23 4.70 3.82 -10.07
N TRP A 24 3.65 3.00 -10.14
CA TRP A 24 3.68 1.82 -11.00
C TRP A 24 3.71 2.21 -12.48
N ALA A 25 2.90 3.17 -12.90
CA ALA A 25 2.85 3.62 -14.29
C ALA A 25 4.21 4.15 -14.77
N GLN A 26 4.99 4.71 -13.86
CA GLN A 26 6.26 5.36 -14.15
C GLN A 26 7.49 4.45 -13.88
N TYR A 27 7.50 3.70 -12.77
CA TYR A 27 8.71 3.10 -12.20
C TYR A 27 8.58 1.64 -11.72
N GLN A 28 7.36 1.09 -11.61
CA GLN A 28 7.10 -0.32 -11.25
C GLN A 28 7.62 -0.78 -9.87
N ALA A 29 7.74 0.13 -8.89
CA ALA A 29 8.42 -0.16 -7.63
C ALA A 29 7.53 -0.53 -6.44
N GLU A 30 6.21 -0.31 -6.48
CA GLU A 30 5.34 -0.39 -5.28
C GLU A 30 4.04 -1.20 -5.49
N LEU A 31 4.10 -2.44 -6.03
CA LEU A 31 2.88 -3.22 -6.31
C LEU A 31 2.21 -3.78 -5.06
N GLY A 32 2.97 -4.16 -4.04
CA GLY A 32 2.46 -4.68 -2.78
C GLY A 32 1.72 -3.60 -2.00
N SER A 33 2.33 -2.42 -1.88
CA SER A 33 1.70 -1.24 -1.28
C SER A 33 0.41 -0.85 -2.02
N LEU A 34 0.42 -0.89 -3.35
CA LEU A 34 -0.76 -0.66 -4.18
C LEU A 34 -1.93 -1.60 -3.80
N LEU A 35 -1.68 -2.91 -3.77
CA LEU A 35 -2.69 -3.91 -3.44
C LEU A 35 -3.20 -3.77 -1.99
N LYS A 36 -2.29 -3.48 -1.07
CA LYS A 36 -2.63 -3.24 0.34
C LYS A 36 -3.56 -2.05 0.50
N TYR A 37 -3.22 -0.89 -0.07
CA TYR A 37 -4.04 0.31 0.10
C TYR A 37 -5.39 0.21 -0.60
N GLN A 38 -5.49 -0.55 -1.70
CA GLN A 38 -6.77 -0.92 -2.28
C GLN A 38 -7.64 -1.69 -1.28
N ALA A 39 -7.09 -2.75 -0.68
CA ALA A 39 -7.81 -3.59 0.26
C ALA A 39 -8.22 -2.84 1.54
N ASP A 40 -7.32 -2.02 2.09
CA ASP A 40 -7.61 -1.15 3.24
C ASP A 40 -8.78 -0.19 2.93
N ALA A 41 -8.79 0.43 1.74
CA ALA A 41 -9.86 1.34 1.33
C ALA A 41 -11.20 0.61 1.13
N GLU A 42 -11.18 -0.59 0.56
CA GLU A 42 -12.36 -1.44 0.41
C GLU A 42 -12.96 -1.82 1.77
N GLU A 43 -12.12 -2.17 2.75
CA GLU A 43 -12.58 -2.55 4.09
C GLU A 43 -13.19 -1.36 4.83
N LEU A 44 -12.53 -0.20 4.82
CA LEU A 44 -13.07 1.03 5.42
C LEU A 44 -14.43 1.41 4.84
N LEU A 45 -14.63 1.22 3.53
CA LEU A 45 -15.91 1.45 2.87
C LEU A 45 -17.03 0.48 3.29
N ARG A 46 -16.69 -0.73 3.77
CA ARG A 46 -17.68 -1.69 4.31
C ARG A 46 -18.20 -1.27 5.68
N HIS A 47 -17.40 -0.56 6.46
CA HIS A 47 -17.80 -0.05 7.77
C HIS A 47 -18.61 1.25 7.70
N LEU A 48 -18.58 1.96 6.57
CA LEU A 48 -19.35 3.18 6.36
C LEU A 48 -20.78 2.88 5.86
N PRO A 49 -21.79 3.68 6.26
CA PRO A 49 -23.16 3.50 5.80
C PRO A 49 -23.24 3.59 4.27
N ALA A 50 -24.08 2.76 3.65
CA ALA A 50 -24.21 2.73 2.20
C ALA A 50 -24.73 4.05 1.60
N GLN A 51 -25.45 4.84 2.39
CA GLN A 51 -26.13 6.06 1.98
C GLN A 51 -25.34 7.28 2.50
N GLY A 52 -24.98 8.18 1.58
CA GLY A 52 -24.25 9.42 1.86
C GLY A 52 -23.43 9.83 0.65
N ASP A 53 -23.54 11.10 0.24
CA ASP A 53 -22.92 11.61 -0.99
C ASP A 53 -21.40 11.37 -1.01
N GLU A 54 -20.71 11.58 0.11
CA GLU A 54 -19.27 11.32 0.25
C GLU A 54 -18.91 9.83 0.11
N VAL A 55 -19.71 8.93 0.67
CA VAL A 55 -19.45 7.48 0.57
C VAL A 55 -19.67 6.99 -0.86
N VAL A 56 -20.69 7.52 -1.54
CA VAL A 56 -20.92 7.27 -2.97
C VAL A 56 -19.75 7.78 -3.79
N GLU A 57 -19.25 8.98 -3.50
CA GLU A 57 -18.07 9.53 -4.16
C GLU A 57 -16.84 8.64 -3.96
N PHE A 58 -16.53 8.21 -2.74
CA PHE A 58 -15.39 7.32 -2.48
C PHE A 58 -15.50 5.98 -3.18
N ARG A 59 -16.69 5.37 -3.26
CA ARG A 59 -16.92 4.16 -4.06
C ARG A 59 -16.63 4.39 -5.54
N ASN A 60 -17.07 5.53 -6.08
CA ASN A 60 -16.81 5.89 -7.47
C ASN A 60 -15.33 6.16 -7.73
N GLN A 61 -14.62 6.79 -6.78
CA GLN A 61 -13.18 6.99 -6.86
C GLN A 61 -12.44 5.66 -6.87
N LEU A 62 -12.71 4.78 -5.91
CA LEU A 62 -12.10 3.45 -5.84
C LEU A 62 -12.37 2.62 -7.11
N HIS A 63 -13.61 2.67 -7.62
CA HIS A 63 -13.97 1.98 -8.86
C HIS A 63 -13.14 2.47 -10.05
N ARG A 64 -12.94 3.79 -10.19
CA ARG A 64 -12.08 4.36 -11.25
C ARG A 64 -10.63 3.90 -11.12
N LEU A 65 -10.07 3.94 -9.91
CA LEU A 65 -8.69 3.47 -9.65
C LEU A 65 -8.53 1.97 -9.97
N ASN A 66 -9.54 1.15 -9.66
CA ASN A 66 -9.52 -0.28 -9.99
C ASN A 66 -9.58 -0.52 -11.51
N LEU A 67 -10.36 0.25 -12.26
CA LEU A 67 -10.37 0.17 -13.72
C LEU A 67 -9.02 0.58 -14.33
N GLU A 68 -8.37 1.59 -13.76
CA GLU A 68 -7.04 2.02 -14.17
C GLU A 68 -5.99 0.94 -13.89
N LYS A 69 -6.00 0.36 -12.68
CA LYS A 69 -5.18 -0.81 -12.32
C LYS A 69 -5.33 -1.94 -13.34
N MET A 70 -6.56 -2.31 -13.67
CA MET A 70 -6.82 -3.39 -14.65
C MET A 70 -6.23 -3.08 -16.03
N ARG A 71 -6.38 -1.84 -16.53
CA ARG A 71 -5.77 -1.43 -17.81
C ARG A 71 -4.25 -1.54 -17.78
N MET A 72 -3.63 -1.20 -16.64
CA MET A 72 -2.19 -1.33 -16.46
C MET A 72 -1.75 -2.80 -16.45
N VAL A 73 -2.46 -3.66 -15.71
CA VAL A 73 -2.21 -5.13 -15.69
C VAL A 73 -2.31 -5.72 -17.08
N ASP A 74 -3.41 -5.46 -17.79
CA ASP A 74 -3.68 -6.02 -19.12
C ASP A 74 -2.64 -5.56 -20.17
N GLY A 75 -2.05 -4.38 -19.97
CA GLY A 75 -0.98 -3.84 -20.80
C GLY A 75 0.42 -4.35 -20.48
N TYR A 76 0.63 -5.04 -19.35
CA TYR A 76 1.95 -5.42 -18.84
C TYR A 76 2.09 -6.93 -18.59
N PRO A 77 2.76 -7.68 -19.49
CA PRO A 77 2.98 -9.13 -19.31
C PRO A 77 3.89 -9.47 -18.12
N MET A 78 4.51 -8.48 -17.48
CA MET A 78 5.42 -8.65 -16.35
C MET A 78 4.74 -8.56 -14.97
N TYR A 79 3.42 -8.37 -14.91
CA TYR A 79 2.69 -8.19 -13.64
C TYR A 79 2.92 -9.33 -12.64
N VAL A 80 2.63 -10.57 -13.04
CA VAL A 80 2.77 -11.75 -12.16
C VAL A 80 4.23 -12.01 -11.76
N PRO A 81 5.22 -12.01 -12.68
CA PRO A 81 6.63 -12.09 -12.29
C PRO A 81 7.05 -11.02 -11.29
N LYS A 82 6.58 -9.78 -11.45
CA LYS A 82 6.95 -8.67 -10.55
C LYS A 82 6.35 -8.84 -9.16
N LEU A 83 5.09 -9.27 -9.07
CA LEU A 83 4.47 -9.64 -7.79
C LEU A 83 5.29 -10.70 -7.05
N ARG A 84 5.78 -11.73 -7.76
CA ARG A 84 6.60 -12.78 -7.14
C ARG A 84 7.96 -12.25 -6.67
N GLU A 85 8.59 -11.37 -7.44
CA GLU A 85 9.85 -10.71 -7.05
C GLU A 85 9.67 -9.88 -5.77
N GLU A 86 8.61 -9.06 -5.74
CA GLU A 86 8.31 -8.19 -4.60
C GLU A 86 7.93 -9.01 -3.36
N LEU A 87 7.10 -10.05 -3.51
CA LEU A 87 6.76 -10.98 -2.43
C LEU A 87 8.03 -11.56 -1.77
N ASP A 88 8.96 -12.06 -2.58
CA ASP A 88 10.18 -12.66 -2.05
C ASP A 88 11.12 -11.61 -1.44
N ALA A 89 11.15 -10.39 -1.98
CA ALA A 89 11.86 -9.26 -1.39
C ALA A 89 11.29 -8.87 -0.02
N ASP A 90 9.97 -8.71 0.10
CA ASP A 90 9.28 -8.35 1.33
C ASP A 90 9.44 -9.43 2.41
N LEU A 91 9.20 -10.70 2.08
CA LEU A 91 9.35 -11.78 3.06
C LEU A 91 10.80 -11.93 3.55
N ARG A 92 11.79 -11.75 2.67
CA ARG A 92 13.21 -11.74 3.08
C ARG A 92 13.55 -10.53 3.93
N SER A 93 13.08 -9.35 3.55
CA SER A 93 13.26 -8.13 4.34
C SER A 93 12.74 -8.36 5.75
N VAL A 94 11.51 -8.89 5.86
CA VAL A 94 10.93 -9.21 7.17
C VAL A 94 11.83 -10.14 7.97
N GLU A 95 12.24 -11.27 7.40
CA GLU A 95 13.15 -12.22 8.06
C GLU A 95 14.43 -11.58 8.57
N VAL A 96 15.08 -10.73 7.77
CA VAL A 96 16.34 -10.07 8.14
C VAL A 96 16.14 -9.11 9.31
N TYR A 97 15.06 -8.32 9.29
CA TYR A 97 14.83 -7.29 10.29
C TYR A 97 14.20 -7.83 11.58
N MET A 98 13.63 -9.04 11.57
CA MET A 98 13.02 -9.66 12.75
C MET A 98 13.99 -9.77 13.94
N ASP A 99 15.27 -10.05 13.70
CA ASP A 99 16.28 -10.22 14.76
C ASP A 99 16.77 -8.93 15.40
N ILE A 100 16.52 -7.80 14.72
CA ILE A 100 16.89 -6.47 15.22
C ILE A 100 15.68 -5.59 15.51
N LEU A 101 14.47 -6.17 15.57
CA LEU A 101 13.19 -5.47 15.76
C LEU A 101 13.20 -4.45 16.92
N HIS A 102 13.83 -4.80 18.05
CA HIS A 102 13.92 -3.95 19.24
C HIS A 102 14.81 -2.71 19.08
N ARG A 103 15.58 -2.63 17.99
CA ARG A 103 16.52 -1.54 17.68
C ARG A 103 16.06 -0.69 16.50
N LEU A 104 14.96 -1.09 15.85
CA LEU A 104 14.45 -0.37 14.70
C LEU A 104 13.90 0.98 15.12
N GLU A 105 14.21 1.99 14.33
CA GLU A 105 13.58 3.30 14.43
C GLU A 105 12.12 3.22 13.93
N TYR A 106 11.32 4.24 14.25
CA TYR A 106 9.92 4.36 13.84
C TYR A 106 9.67 3.96 12.39
N GLU A 107 10.43 4.56 11.49
CA GLU A 107 10.22 4.44 10.05
C GLU A 107 10.56 3.03 9.57
N GLU A 108 11.62 2.42 10.12
CA GLU A 108 12.05 1.05 9.79
C GLU A 108 11.04 0.02 10.30
N ALA A 109 10.53 0.20 11.51
CA ALA A 109 9.55 -0.69 12.11
C ALA A 109 8.18 -0.58 11.42
N LEU A 110 7.78 0.63 11.04
CA LEU A 110 6.61 0.85 10.22
C LEU A 110 6.77 0.14 8.88
N HIS A 111 7.90 0.38 8.19
CA HIS A 111 8.21 -0.24 6.90
C HIS A 111 8.15 -1.76 6.98
N LEU A 112 8.72 -2.36 8.02
CA LEU A 112 8.68 -3.80 8.26
C LEU A 112 7.24 -4.35 8.33
N TRP A 113 6.37 -3.68 9.08
CA TRP A 113 4.96 -4.06 9.19
C TRP A 113 4.23 -3.87 7.86
N VAL A 114 4.48 -2.76 7.14
CA VAL A 114 3.90 -2.51 5.82
C VAL A 114 4.26 -3.63 4.85
N SER A 115 5.55 -3.98 4.75
CA SER A 115 6.07 -5.04 3.89
C SER A 115 5.42 -6.37 4.18
N LEU A 116 5.24 -6.73 5.46
CA LEU A 116 4.57 -7.97 5.80
C LEU A 116 3.10 -7.96 5.34
N GLU A 117 2.34 -6.91 5.63
CA GLU A 117 0.94 -6.82 5.19
C GLU A 117 0.83 -6.80 3.65
N ALA A 118 1.71 -6.06 2.97
CA ALA A 118 1.81 -6.04 1.51
C ALA A 118 2.05 -7.43 0.92
N ALA A 119 2.96 -8.22 1.51
CA ALA A 119 3.21 -9.60 1.11
C ALA A 119 1.93 -10.48 1.19
N GLY A 120 1.10 -10.31 2.22
CA GLY A 120 -0.18 -11.01 2.34
C GLY A 120 -1.17 -10.66 1.22
N HIS A 121 -1.22 -9.38 0.82
CA HIS A 121 -2.04 -8.93 -0.29
C HIS A 121 -1.52 -9.40 -1.65
N ILE A 122 -0.19 -9.41 -1.84
CA ILE A 122 0.43 -10.00 -3.03
C ILE A 122 0.07 -11.49 -3.14
N LEU A 123 0.17 -12.25 -2.05
CA LEU A 123 -0.20 -13.66 -2.02
C LEU A 123 -1.66 -13.87 -2.43
N THR A 124 -2.58 -13.07 -1.88
CA THR A 124 -4.00 -13.11 -2.24
C THR A 124 -4.20 -12.88 -3.75
N GLU A 125 -3.47 -11.93 -4.33
CA GLU A 125 -3.56 -11.62 -5.76
C GLU A 125 -2.94 -12.73 -6.62
N LEU A 126 -1.82 -13.32 -6.21
CA LEU A 126 -1.21 -14.45 -6.90
C LEU A 126 -2.11 -15.69 -6.87
N GLU A 127 -2.76 -15.99 -5.73
CA GLU A 127 -3.74 -17.07 -5.64
C GLU A 127 -4.93 -16.89 -6.59
N ARG A 128 -5.38 -15.64 -6.80
CA ARG A 128 -6.46 -15.32 -7.73
C ARG A 128 -6.09 -15.68 -9.17
N VAL A 129 -4.81 -15.57 -9.53
CA VAL A 129 -4.31 -15.80 -10.89
C VAL A 129 -3.88 -17.25 -11.10
N ASP A 130 -3.08 -17.79 -10.18
CA ASP A 130 -2.39 -19.09 -10.31
C ASP A 130 -3.02 -20.21 -9.47
N GLY A 131 -4.01 -19.90 -8.63
CA GLY A 131 -4.68 -20.83 -7.73
C GLY A 131 -3.94 -21.10 -6.42
N GLN A 132 -4.70 -21.33 -5.35
CA GLN A 132 -4.21 -21.49 -3.98
C GLN A 132 -3.17 -22.62 -3.78
N ALA A 133 -3.31 -23.75 -4.48
CA ALA A 133 -2.41 -24.88 -4.32
C ALA A 133 -0.94 -24.55 -4.67
N THR A 134 -0.74 -23.58 -5.56
CA THR A 134 0.58 -23.17 -6.06
C THR A 134 1.41 -22.43 -5.00
N HIS A 135 0.76 -21.73 -4.06
CA HIS A 135 1.43 -20.79 -3.13
C HIS A 135 1.38 -21.22 -1.66
N GLN A 136 1.13 -22.50 -1.38
CA GLN A 136 1.00 -23.00 0.00
C GLN A 136 2.27 -22.80 0.84
N ALA A 137 3.45 -22.92 0.21
CA ALA A 137 4.72 -22.75 0.92
C ALA A 137 4.96 -21.29 1.32
N GLU A 138 4.68 -20.36 0.42
CA GLU A 138 4.80 -18.92 0.65
C GLU A 138 3.77 -18.43 1.68
N TRP A 139 2.54 -18.96 1.66
CA TRP A 139 1.56 -18.71 2.71
C TRP A 139 2.01 -19.23 4.08
N ALA A 140 2.58 -20.43 4.14
CA ALA A 140 3.12 -20.97 5.38
C ALA A 140 4.27 -20.10 5.92
N ARG A 141 5.14 -19.61 5.04
CA ARG A 141 6.22 -18.67 5.36
C ARG A 141 5.67 -17.34 5.88
N TYR A 142 4.73 -16.72 5.17
CA TYR A 142 4.05 -15.49 5.57
C TYR A 142 3.39 -15.63 6.95
N GLU A 143 2.59 -16.68 7.18
CA GLU A 143 1.89 -16.91 8.44
C GLU A 143 2.84 -17.22 9.61
N ALA A 144 3.99 -17.85 9.34
CA ALA A 144 5.04 -18.02 10.34
C ALA A 144 5.65 -16.67 10.74
N LEU A 145 6.03 -15.84 9.77
CA LEU A 145 6.61 -14.51 10.00
C LEU A 145 5.62 -13.58 10.69
N ARG A 146 4.35 -13.60 10.29
CA ARG A 146 3.30 -12.80 10.90
C ARG A 146 3.07 -13.15 12.36
N ARG A 147 2.97 -14.44 12.69
CA ARG A 147 2.81 -14.88 14.09
C ARG A 147 4.04 -14.54 14.92
N GLU A 148 5.22 -14.73 14.36
CA GLU A 148 6.48 -14.43 15.05
C GLU A 148 6.66 -12.92 15.27
N LEU A 149 6.33 -12.09 14.28
CA LEU A 149 6.30 -10.63 14.43
C LEU A 149 5.31 -10.21 15.49
N ALA A 150 4.07 -10.70 15.45
CA ALA A 150 3.06 -10.42 16.46
C ALA A 150 3.54 -10.80 17.87
N ARG A 151 4.15 -11.98 18.03
CA ARG A 151 4.71 -12.44 19.31
C ARG A 151 5.84 -11.52 19.80
N ARG A 152 6.83 -11.23 18.95
CA ARG A 152 7.95 -10.36 19.34
C ARG A 152 7.48 -8.95 19.71
N LEU A 153 6.49 -8.41 18.99
CA LEU A 153 5.89 -7.12 19.31
C LEU A 153 5.22 -7.08 20.69
N GLU A 154 4.68 -8.20 21.18
CA GLU A 154 4.10 -8.29 22.52
C GLU A 154 5.16 -8.36 23.62
N GLU A 155 6.36 -8.83 23.28
CA GLU A 155 7.51 -8.93 24.20
C GLU A 155 8.35 -7.65 24.26
N LEU A 156 8.14 -6.72 23.33
CA LEU A 156 8.82 -5.44 23.33
C LEU A 156 8.35 -4.59 24.53
N PRO A 157 9.27 -3.85 25.19
CA PRO A 157 8.91 -2.82 26.15
C PRO A 157 7.86 -1.85 25.61
N GLU A 158 6.90 -1.43 26.44
CA GLU A 158 5.79 -0.57 26.00
C GLU A 158 6.23 0.79 25.43
N ASP A 159 7.41 1.26 25.84
CA ASP A 159 8.05 2.49 25.38
C ASP A 159 8.84 2.31 24.07
N THR A 160 8.95 1.08 23.57
CA THR A 160 9.55 0.82 22.26
C THR A 160 8.70 1.44 21.18
N GLU A 161 9.36 2.12 20.25
CA GLU A 161 8.71 2.87 19.19
C GLU A 161 7.75 2.01 18.34
N VAL A 162 8.09 0.73 18.16
CA VAL A 162 7.26 -0.24 17.45
C VAL A 162 5.93 -0.54 18.16
N VAL A 163 5.93 -0.59 19.50
CA VAL A 163 4.72 -0.82 20.30
C VAL A 163 3.79 0.40 20.23
N ARG A 164 4.38 1.61 20.19
CA ARG A 164 3.64 2.86 19.98
C ARG A 164 2.91 2.86 18.63
N ILE A 165 3.58 2.48 17.54
CA ILE A 165 2.99 2.37 16.19
C ILE A 165 1.78 1.43 16.17
N ARG A 166 1.92 0.23 16.76
CA ARG A 166 0.83 -0.75 16.80
C ARG A 166 -0.42 -0.20 17.49
N ARG A 167 -0.25 0.57 18.57
CA ARG A 167 -1.37 1.11 19.37
C ARG A 167 -2.04 2.32 18.73
N GLU A 168 -1.27 3.20 18.10
CA GLU A 168 -1.78 4.46 17.54
C GLU A 168 -2.52 4.27 16.21
N GLY A 169 -2.43 3.07 15.63
CA GLY A 169 -2.84 2.85 14.26
C GLY A 169 -2.05 3.75 13.31
N TRP A 170 -2.33 3.64 12.02
CA TRP A 170 -1.72 4.52 11.05
C TRP A 170 -2.36 5.89 11.25
N SER A 171 -1.82 6.76 12.10
CA SER A 171 -2.35 8.12 12.31
C SER A 171 -1.32 9.19 11.94
N ALA A 172 -0.06 8.81 11.79
CA ALA A 172 1.00 9.73 11.43
C ALA A 172 0.87 10.21 9.97
N PRO A 173 1.13 11.50 9.70
CA PRO A 173 1.28 12.00 8.34
C PRO A 173 2.49 11.34 7.69
N LEU A 174 2.35 10.96 6.41
CA LEU A 174 3.46 10.45 5.62
C LEU A 174 4.56 11.52 5.49
N PRO A 175 5.84 11.14 5.38
CA PRO A 175 6.85 12.05 4.88
C PRO A 175 6.42 12.49 3.48
N GLN A 176 6.10 13.77 3.34
CA GLN A 176 5.87 14.36 2.04
C GLN A 176 7.20 14.28 1.30
N LYS A 177 7.35 13.39 0.32
CA LYS A 177 8.30 13.63 -0.77
C LYS A 177 7.94 15.02 -1.29
N ALA A 178 8.89 15.94 -1.27
CA ALA A 178 8.72 17.26 -1.83
C ALA A 178 8.10 17.08 -3.21
N VAL A 179 6.83 17.48 -3.33
CA VAL A 179 6.20 17.62 -4.63
C VAL A 179 7.08 18.66 -5.32
N ALA A 180 7.87 18.22 -6.30
CA ALA A 180 8.52 19.15 -7.20
C ALA A 180 7.37 20.00 -7.75
N GLU A 181 7.44 21.29 -7.45
CA GLU A 181 6.42 22.28 -7.77
C GLU A 181 5.95 22.07 -9.20
N GLU A 182 4.63 22.09 -9.36
CA GLU A 182 3.92 22.01 -10.63
C GLU A 182 4.68 22.80 -11.69
N GLY A 183 5.07 22.10 -12.76
CA GLY A 183 5.68 22.71 -13.93
C GLY A 183 4.83 23.88 -14.38
N GLU A 184 5.46 25.05 -14.49
CA GLU A 184 4.87 26.18 -15.20
C GLU A 184 4.41 25.68 -16.59
N PRO A 185 3.19 26.02 -17.03
CA PRO A 185 2.74 25.65 -18.35
C PRO A 185 3.66 26.32 -19.38
N TYR A 186 4.32 25.51 -20.20
CA TYR A 186 5.00 26.01 -21.41
C TYR A 186 3.98 26.79 -22.25
N THR A 187 4.17 28.11 -22.33
CA THR A 187 3.49 28.95 -23.31
C THR A 187 4.17 28.72 -24.67
N VAL A 188 3.40 28.21 -25.63
CA VAL A 188 3.80 28.26 -27.04
C VAL A 188 3.45 29.66 -27.55
N GLU A 189 4.37 30.60 -27.39
CA GLU A 189 4.29 31.90 -28.06
C GLU A 189 5.03 31.82 -29.40
N GLU A 190 4.22 31.81 -30.46
CA GLU A 190 4.39 32.55 -31.72
C GLU A 190 5.81 32.68 -32.28
N ALA A 191 6.25 31.64 -33.01
CA ALA A 191 7.18 31.85 -34.12
C ALA A 191 6.36 32.14 -35.40
N ASN A 192 5.97 33.41 -35.60
CA ASN A 192 5.65 33.99 -36.91
C ASN A 192 5.52 35.52 -36.84
N SER A 193 6.69 36.17 -36.83
CA SER A 193 6.93 37.60 -37.09
C SER A 193 8.46 37.75 -36.94
N GLU A 194 9.29 38.07 -37.94
CA GLU A 194 9.16 38.97 -39.10
C GLU A 194 10.18 38.58 -40.20
N GLU A 195 9.94 39.16 -41.38
CA GLU A 195 10.74 39.26 -42.63
C GLU A 195 10.59 38.17 -43.71
#